data_AF-A0A814E203-F1
#
_entry.id   AF-A0A814E203-F1
#
_cell.length_a   1.000
_cell.length_b   1.000
_cell.length_c   1.000
_cell.angle_alpha   90.00
_cell.angle_beta   90.00
_cell.angle_gamma   90.00
#
_symmetry.space_group_name_H-M   'P 1'
#
loop_
_entity.id
_entity.type
_entity.pdbx_description
1 polymer ?
#
loop_
_entity_poly.entity_id
_entity_poly.type
_entity_poly.pdbx_seq_one_letter_code
_entity_poly.pdbx_strand_id
1 'polypeptide(L)'
;MLELGTGAGYNAILGALNGATYVTCTDVSQVAVNNAQENIDNHQLGNRVTVIRSDVFDSLPSEYKYKFDLIFWNFPFVHINKPASELTDLERCVYDPEHEGIDKCLRDIKQFLVPDRGRAFFAFSTTLASME
;
A
#
# COMPACT_ATOMS: atom_id res chain seq x y z
N MET A 1 7.12 1.67 9.25
CA MET A 1 6.73 2.06 7.88
C MET A 1 5.46 1.32 7.51
N LEU A 2 4.57 1.95 6.75
CA LEU A 2 3.45 1.30 6.07
C LEU A 2 3.60 1.47 4.55
N GLU A 3 3.54 0.38 3.80
CA GLU A 3 3.40 0.39 2.34
C GLU A 3 1.96 0.01 1.96
N LEU A 4 1.33 0.80 1.11
CA LEU A 4 0.05 0.48 0.48
C LEU A 4 0.31 -0.10 -0.92
N GLY A 5 -0.46 -1.12 -1.33
CA GLY A 5 -0.32 -1.76 -2.64
C GLY A 5 1.03 -2.46 -2.82
N THR A 6 1.37 -3.38 -1.92
CA THR A 6 2.70 -4.00 -1.81
C THR A 6 3.09 -4.86 -3.01
N GLY A 7 2.12 -5.38 -3.77
CA GLY A 7 2.37 -6.35 -4.83
C GLY A 7 3.20 -7.54 -4.33
N ALA A 8 4.44 -7.65 -4.81
CA ALA A 8 5.37 -8.71 -4.41
C ALA A 8 6.13 -8.45 -3.09
N GLY A 9 5.88 -7.32 -2.41
CA GLY A 9 6.57 -6.98 -1.15
C GLY A 9 7.93 -6.28 -1.32
N TYR A 10 8.26 -5.81 -2.53
CA TYR A 10 9.59 -5.29 -2.84
C TYR A 10 10.01 -4.11 -1.96
N ASN A 11 9.20 -3.04 -1.88
CA ASN A 11 9.60 -1.86 -1.09
C ASN A 11 9.51 -2.14 0.41
N ALA A 12 8.57 -2.98 0.87
CA ALA A 12 8.47 -3.39 2.26
C ALA A 12 9.73 -4.13 2.73
N ILE A 13 10.18 -5.11 1.94
CA ILE A 13 11.42 -5.86 2.19
C ILE A 13 12.61 -4.90 2.13
N LEU A 14 12.70 -4.08 1.09
CA LEU A 14 13.80 -3.11 0.95
C LEU A 14 13.85 -2.15 2.15
N GLY A 15 12.70 -1.64 2.60
CA GLY A 15 12.59 -0.77 3.76
C GLY A 15 13.09 -1.46 5.03
N ALA A 16 12.72 -2.72 5.27
CA ALA A 16 13.20 -3.49 6.41
C ALA A 16 14.72 -3.72 6.36
N LEU A 17 15.26 -4.06 5.18
CA LEU A 17 16.70 -4.25 4.98
C LEU A 17 17.50 -2.93 5.14
N ASN A 18 16.89 -1.78 4.84
CA ASN A 18 17.50 -0.46 4.95
C ASN A 18 17.20 0.27 6.27
N GLY A 19 16.74 -0.45 7.29
CA GLY A 19 16.69 0.07 8.67
C GLY A 19 15.31 0.45 9.20
N ALA A 20 14.22 0.26 8.46
CA ALA A 20 12.88 0.37 9.02
C ALA A 20 12.68 -0.73 10.09
N THR A 21 12.52 -0.37 11.36
CA THR A 21 12.46 -1.34 12.47
C THR A 21 11.32 -2.34 12.29
N TYR A 22 10.12 -1.83 12.01
CA TYR A 22 8.92 -2.60 11.67
C TYR A 22 8.28 -2.05 10.39
N VAL A 23 7.82 -2.96 9.55
CA VAL A 23 7.12 -2.66 8.30
C VAL A 23 5.80 -3.40 8.28
N THR A 24 4.73 -2.66 8.03
CA THR A 24 3.46 -3.23 7.59
C THR A 24 3.35 -2.97 6.10
N CYS A 25 2.88 -3.94 5.33
CA CYS A 25 2.48 -3.69 3.96
C CYS A 25 1.09 -4.25 3.70
N THR A 26 0.35 -3.60 2.81
CA THR A 26 -1.01 -4.01 2.47
C THR A 26 -1.18 -4.20 0.99
N ASP A 27 -2.10 -5.10 0.63
CA ASP A 27 -2.59 -5.22 -0.73
C ASP A 27 -4.04 -5.69 -0.71
N VAL A 28 -4.80 -5.33 -1.73
CA VAL A 28 -6.20 -5.73 -1.82
C VAL A 28 -6.34 -7.14 -2.41
N SER A 29 -5.38 -7.55 -3.24
CA SER A 29 -5.30 -8.86 -3.88
C SER A 29 -4.74 -9.91 -2.92
N GLN A 30 -5.50 -10.99 -2.70
CA GLN A 30 -5.00 -12.11 -1.88
C GLN A 30 -3.80 -12.80 -2.53
N VAL A 31 -3.71 -12.79 -3.86
CA VAL A 31 -2.56 -13.36 -4.58
C VAL A 31 -1.30 -12.54 -4.31
N ALA A 32 -1.39 -11.21 -4.35
CA ALA A 32 -0.28 -10.33 -3.98
C ALA A 32 0.16 -10.54 -2.53
N VAL A 33 -0.79 -10.62 -1.60
CA VAL A 33 -0.50 -10.90 -0.17
C VAL A 33 0.27 -12.20 0.00
N ASN A 34 -0.14 -13.28 -0.67
CA ASN A 34 0.55 -14.56 -0.60
C ASN A 34 1.98 -14.48 -1.17
N ASN A 35 2.15 -13.83 -2.33
CA ASN A 35 3.46 -13.64 -2.96
C ASN A 35 4.39 -12.80 -2.08
N ALA A 36 3.88 -11.72 -1.49
CA ALA A 36 4.63 -10.89 -0.56
C ALA A 36 5.04 -11.68 0.69
N GLN A 37 4.14 -12.49 1.25
CA GLN A 37 4.46 -13.35 2.39
C GLN A 37 5.59 -14.34 2.07
N GLU A 38 5.53 -15.02 0.92
CA GLU A 38 6.59 -15.92 0.48
C GLU A 38 7.93 -15.20 0.35
N ASN A 39 7.94 -13.99 -0.23
CA ASN A 39 9.15 -13.19 -0.35
C ASN A 39 9.68 -12.71 1.01
N ILE A 40 8.81 -12.33 1.94
CA ILE A 40 9.18 -11.95 3.31
C ILE A 40 9.85 -13.14 4.01
N ASP A 41 9.29 -14.34 3.87
CA ASP A 41 9.82 -15.56 4.47
C ASP A 41 11.16 -15.96 3.86
N ASN A 42 11.30 -15.87 2.53
CA ASN A 42 12.55 -16.09 1.82
C ASN A 42 13.69 -15.15 2.27
N HIS A 43 13.35 -13.93 2.70
CA HIS A 43 14.30 -12.98 3.28
C HIS A 43 14.42 -13.07 4.80
N GLN A 44 13.73 -14.02 5.45
CA GLN A 44 13.73 -14.24 6.90
C GLN A 44 13.27 -13.00 7.70
N LEU A 45 12.33 -12.25 7.14
CA LEU A 45 11.87 -10.97 7.68
C LEU A 45 10.52 -11.05 8.42
N GLY A 46 9.94 -12.25 8.62
CA GLY A 46 8.62 -12.41 9.24
C GLY A 46 8.47 -11.79 10.65
N ASN A 47 9.57 -11.57 11.37
CA ASN A 47 9.56 -10.90 12.68
C ASN A 47 9.54 -9.35 12.58
N ARG A 48 9.70 -8.79 11.38
CA ARG A 48 9.84 -7.35 11.13
C ARG A 48 8.87 -6.82 10.08
N VAL A 49 8.44 -7.68 9.16
CA VAL A 49 7.53 -7.33 8.06
C VAL A 49 6.25 -8.13 8.22
N THR A 50 5.12 -7.44 8.22
CA THR A 50 3.78 -8.06 8.25
C THR A 50 3.02 -7.62 7.01
N VAL A 51 2.47 -8.57 6.26
CA VAL A 51 1.56 -8.29 5.15
C VAL A 51 0.10 -8.53 5.55
N ILE A 52 -0.79 -7.60 5.19
CA ILE A 52 -2.22 -7.65 5.52
C ILE A 52 -3.04 -7.46 4.24
N ARG A 53 -4.04 -8.32 4.01
CA ARG A 53 -5.02 -8.05 2.96
C ARG A 53 -5.92 -6.89 3.37
N SER A 54 -5.82 -5.76 2.68
CA SER A 54 -6.55 -4.53 3.00
C SER A 54 -6.82 -3.74 1.74
N ASP A 55 -8.01 -3.16 1.67
CA ASP A 55 -8.31 -2.09 0.73
C ASP A 55 -7.85 -0.76 1.33
N VAL A 56 -6.69 -0.27 0.89
CA VAL A 56 -5.99 0.88 1.48
C VAL A 56 -5.82 0.65 3.00
N PHE A 57 -6.66 1.25 3.85
CA PHE A 57 -6.59 1.18 5.30
C PHE A 57 -7.66 0.30 5.98
N ASP A 58 -8.66 -0.22 5.25
CA ASP A 58 -9.89 -0.77 5.85
C ASP A 58 -9.67 -1.93 6.84
N SER A 59 -8.72 -2.81 6.52
CA SER A 59 -8.43 -3.97 7.36
C SER A 59 -7.33 -3.69 8.39
N LEU A 60 -6.82 -2.45 8.46
CA LEU A 60 -5.79 -2.11 9.43
C LEU A 60 -6.39 -2.06 10.85
N PRO A 61 -5.80 -2.79 11.81
CA PRO A 61 -6.30 -2.79 13.18
C PRO A 61 -6.26 -1.38 13.80
N SER A 62 -7.17 -1.13 14.75
CA SER A 62 -7.26 0.17 15.43
C SER A 62 -5.96 0.57 16.14
N GLU A 63 -5.19 -0.40 16.59
CA GLU A 63 -3.89 -0.19 17.21
C GLU A 63 -2.82 0.27 16.22
N TYR A 64 -3.08 0.35 14.92
CA TYR A 64 -2.15 0.89 13.91
C TYR A 64 -2.33 2.40 13.72
N LYS A 65 -3.35 3.00 14.35
CA LYS A 65 -3.54 4.46 14.35
C LYS A 65 -2.33 5.16 14.95
N TYR A 66 -1.90 6.25 14.32
CA TYR A 66 -0.78 7.10 14.73
C TYR A 66 0.56 6.38 14.93
N LYS A 67 0.79 5.23 14.28
CA LYS A 67 1.99 4.41 14.50
C LYS A 67 3.08 4.55 13.43
N PHE A 68 2.75 5.07 12.24
CA PHE A 68 3.70 5.04 11.13
C PHE A 68 4.45 6.37 10.99
N ASP A 69 5.79 6.31 11.09
CA ASP A 69 6.67 7.44 10.75
C ASP A 69 6.68 7.76 9.25
N LEU A 70 6.38 6.74 8.45
CA LEU A 70 6.46 6.75 7.00
C LEU A 70 5.31 5.91 6.43
N ILE A 71 4.53 6.51 5.52
CA ILE A 71 3.61 5.82 4.62
C ILE A 71 4.11 5.99 3.19
N PHE A 72 4.17 4.91 2.43
CA PHE A 72 4.56 4.91 1.03
C PHE A 72 3.46 4.26 0.19
N TRP A 73 3.16 4.86 -0.96
CA TRP A 73 2.29 4.24 -1.95
C TRP A 73 2.76 4.55 -3.37
N ASN A 74 3.06 3.49 -4.12
CA ASN A 74 3.18 3.54 -5.57
C ASN A 74 1.81 3.24 -6.17
N PHE A 75 0.92 4.23 -6.14
CA PHE A 75 -0.51 4.03 -6.39
C PHE A 75 -0.80 3.62 -7.85
N PRO A 76 -1.89 2.86 -8.11
CA PRO A 76 -2.35 2.58 -9.46
C PRO A 76 -2.72 3.89 -10.18
N PHE A 77 -2.05 4.20 -11.29
CA PHE A 77 -2.08 5.53 -11.92
C PHE A 77 -3.18 5.72 -12.96
N VAL A 78 -3.82 4.64 -13.41
CA VAL A 78 -4.64 4.70 -14.62
C VAL A 78 -6.11 4.84 -14.22
N HIS A 79 -6.69 6.01 -14.51
CA HIS A 79 -8.12 6.22 -14.40
C HIS A 79 -8.84 5.44 -15.49
N ILE A 80 -9.99 4.86 -15.15
CA ILE A 80 -10.91 4.24 -16.11
C ILE A 80 -12.35 4.53 -15.70
N ASN A 81 -13.22 4.69 -16.70
CA ASN A 81 -14.66 4.85 -16.48
C ASN A 81 -15.34 3.47 -16.32
N LYS A 82 -14.95 2.73 -15.27
CA LYS A 82 -15.58 1.47 -14.84
C LYS A 82 -15.59 1.40 -13.33
N PRO A 83 -16.66 0.91 -12.67
CA PRO A 83 -16.68 0.77 -11.23
C PRO A 83 -15.68 -0.29 -10.74
N ALA A 84 -15.12 -0.12 -9.54
CA ALA A 84 -14.18 -1.07 -8.95
C ALA A 84 -14.74 -2.50 -8.82
N SER A 85 -16.06 -2.66 -8.73
CA SER A 85 -16.75 -3.96 -8.71
C SER A 85 -16.63 -4.75 -10.01
N GLU A 86 -16.30 -4.09 -11.12
CA GLU A 86 -16.11 -4.73 -12.43
C GLU A 86 -14.65 -5.09 -12.71
N LEU A 87 -13.74 -4.78 -11.80
CA LEU A 87 -12.32 -5.09 -11.95
C LEU A 87 -11.94 -6.39 -11.25
N THR A 88 -11.12 -7.18 -11.92
CA THR A 88 -10.39 -8.28 -11.30
C THR A 88 -9.37 -7.74 -10.29
N ASP A 89 -8.97 -8.58 -9.33
CA ASP A 89 -7.90 -8.25 -8.37
C ASP A 89 -6.60 -7.78 -9.06
N LEU A 90 -6.30 -8.31 -10.25
CA LEU A 90 -5.13 -7.91 -11.04
C LEU A 90 -5.30 -6.52 -11.68
N GLU A 91 -6.49 -6.23 -12.21
CA GLU A 91 -6.79 -4.92 -12.79
C GLU A 91 -6.75 -3.81 -11.75
N ARG A 92 -7.16 -4.10 -10.51
CA ARG A 92 -7.06 -3.18 -9.37
C ARG A 92 -5.62 -2.83 -8.96
N CYS A 93 -4.62 -3.56 -9.46
CA CYS A 93 -3.21 -3.20 -9.30
C CYS A 93 -2.75 -2.08 -10.24
N VAL A 94 -3.54 -1.79 -11.29
CA VAL A 94 -3.18 -0.81 -12.34
C VAL A 94 -4.17 0.34 -12.37
N TYR A 95 -5.44 0.04 -12.15
CA TYR A 95 -6.53 0.99 -12.27
C TYR A 95 -7.06 1.42 -10.91
N ASP A 96 -7.29 2.73 -10.77
CA ASP A 96 -8.04 3.32 -9.66
C ASP A 96 -9.32 3.97 -10.20
N PRO A 97 -10.42 3.20 -10.35
CA PRO A 97 -11.73 3.71 -10.73
C PRO A 97 -12.10 4.98 -9.98
N GLU A 98 -12.39 6.05 -10.71
CA GLU A 98 -12.83 7.34 -10.14
C GLU A 98 -11.89 7.88 -9.04
N HIS A 99 -10.63 7.44 -9.01
CA HIS A 99 -9.64 7.74 -7.96
C HIS A 99 -10.09 7.38 -6.53
N GLU A 100 -10.98 6.38 -6.36
CA GLU A 100 -11.53 6.00 -5.05
C GLU A 100 -10.44 5.67 -4.02
N GLY A 101 -9.40 4.94 -4.44
CA GLY A 101 -8.28 4.56 -3.59
C GLY A 101 -7.46 5.76 -3.15
N ILE A 102 -7.12 6.65 -4.09
CA ILE A 102 -6.38 7.90 -3.80
C ILE A 102 -7.18 8.79 -2.85
N ASP A 103 -8.47 9.01 -3.12
CA ASP A 103 -9.34 9.83 -2.28
C ASP A 103 -9.44 9.29 -0.86
N LYS A 104 -9.63 7.98 -0.73
CA LYS A 104 -9.63 7.30 0.56
C LYS A 104 -8.29 7.45 1.28
N CYS A 105 -7.18 7.29 0.55
CA CYS A 105 -5.86 7.46 1.13
C CYS A 105 -5.67 8.89 1.67
N LEU A 106 -5.90 9.91 0.86
CA LEU A 106 -5.73 11.31 1.23
C LEU A 106 -6.63 11.72 2.41
N ARG A 107 -7.85 11.18 2.47
CA ARG A 107 -8.79 11.40 3.57
C ARG A 107 -8.29 10.86 4.91
N ASP A 108 -7.80 9.62 4.90
CA ASP A 108 -7.61 8.85 6.14
C ASP A 108 -6.13 8.74 6.59
N ILE A 109 -5.17 9.06 5.71
CA ILE A 109 -3.72 8.86 5.96
C ILE A 109 -3.21 9.49 7.26
N LYS A 110 -3.73 10.67 7.63
CA LYS A 110 -3.33 11.37 8.87
C LYS A 110 -3.69 10.60 10.14
N GLN A 111 -4.67 9.70 10.09
CA GLN A 111 -5.06 8.87 11.24
C GLN A 111 -4.03 7.76 11.53
N PHE A 112 -3.16 7.45 10.57
CA PHE A 112 -2.17 6.38 10.65
C PHE A 112 -0.74 6.89 10.81
N LEU A 113 -0.47 8.15 10.42
CA LEU A 113 0.82 8.80 10.61
C LEU A 113 1.02 9.22 12.07
N VAL A 114 2.25 9.08 12.58
CA VAL A 114 2.62 9.70 13.85
C VAL A 114 2.41 11.23 13.76
N PRO A 115 1.73 11.86 14.73
CA PRO A 115 1.51 13.30 14.73
C PRO A 115 2.83 14.09 14.61
N ASP A 116 2.77 15.22 13.90
CA ASP A 116 3.83 16.23 13.74
C ASP A 116 5.14 15.79 13.07
N ARG A 117 5.40 14.49 12.94
CA ARG A 117 6.65 13.95 12.34
C ARG A 117 6.45 12.88 11.28
N GLY A 118 5.26 12.29 11.19
CA GLY A 118 4.93 11.30 10.17
C GLY A 118 4.95 11.91 8.77
N ARG A 119 5.47 11.16 7.79
CA ARG A 119 5.57 11.60 6.39
C ARG A 119 4.91 10.60 5.46
N ALA A 120 4.30 11.10 4.40
CA ALA A 120 3.74 10.30 3.32
C ALA A 120 4.48 10.59 2.02
N PHE A 121 4.78 9.53 1.27
CA PHE A 121 5.40 9.62 -0.05
C PHE A 121 4.53 8.89 -1.07
N PHE A 122 4.20 9.60 -2.14
CA PHE A 122 3.44 9.08 -3.26
C PHE A 122 4.33 9.15 -4.50
N ALA A 123 4.52 8.02 -5.18
CA ALA A 123 5.09 8.03 -6.51
C ALA A 123 3.99 8.39 -7.49
N PHE A 124 4.24 9.24 -8.49
CA PHE A 124 3.29 9.56 -9.56
C PHE A 124 4.00 9.69 -10.91
N SER A 125 3.27 9.44 -12.01
CA SER A 125 3.78 9.58 -13.38
C SER A 125 2.85 10.44 -14.22
N THR A 126 3.38 11.53 -14.78
CA THR A 126 2.63 12.41 -15.68
C THR A 126 2.32 11.78 -17.03
N THR A 127 2.97 10.68 -17.39
CA THR A 127 2.76 10.00 -18.69
C THR A 127 1.59 9.01 -18.64
N LEU A 128 1.39 8.34 -17.50
CA LEU A 128 0.32 7.35 -17.33
C LEU A 128 -0.96 7.98 -16.76
N ALA A 129 -0.82 9.02 -15.94
CA ALA A 129 -1.96 9.73 -15.36
C ALA A 129 -2.66 10.71 -16.33
N SER A 130 -2.04 11.02 -17.48
CA SER A 130 -2.62 11.92 -18.49
C SER A 130 -3.27 11.17 -19.67
N MET A 131 -3.47 9.86 -19.56
CA MET A 131 -4.21 9.12 -20.59
C MET A 131 -5.72 9.38 -20.41
N GLU A 132 -6.13 10.60 -20.77
CA GLU A 132 -7.53 10.95 -21.07
C GLU A 132 -7.92 10.48 -22.48
#